data_AF-A0A7S2G2V6-F1
#
_entry.id   AF-A0A7S2G2V6-F1
#
_cell.length_a   1.000
_cell.length_b   1.000
_cell.length_c   1.000
_cell.angle_alpha   90.00
_cell.angle_beta   90.00
_cell.angle_gamma   90.00
#
_symmetry.space_group_name_H-M   'P 1'
#
loop_
_entity.id
_entity.type
_entity.pdbx_description
1 polymer ?
#
loop_
_entity_poly.entity_id
_entity_poly.type
_entity_poly.pdbx_seq_one_letter_code
_entity_poly.pdbx_strand_id
1 'polypeptide(L)'
;AEYTNVVRSRFVRREIRSLSDPDRNTFFDAAEVLFNTSCDEGKAIYGDFFECIDVFTRLHNTLAGDPYCDHMHDGYGFLISHAALTLWFERVLQTVEPSVTVPYWDYTIEGEQVIQA
;
A
#
# COMPACT_ATOMS: atom_id res chain seq x y z
N ALA A 1 -7.72 -32.09 27.97
CA ALA A 1 -7.75 -30.64 28.20
C ALA A 1 -7.40 -29.97 26.89
N GLU A 2 -8.28 -29.14 26.33
CA GLU A 2 -7.93 -28.28 25.20
C GLU A 2 -7.07 -27.11 25.71
N TYR A 3 -5.95 -26.86 25.04
CA TYR A 3 -5.12 -25.70 25.30
C TYR A 3 -5.41 -24.66 24.23
N THR A 4 -5.86 -23.48 24.64
CA THR A 4 -6.04 -22.33 23.73
C THR A 4 -4.79 -21.46 23.80
N ASN A 5 -4.04 -21.37 22.71
CA ASN A 5 -2.89 -20.48 22.57
C ASN A 5 -3.25 -19.30 21.66
N VAL A 6 -2.79 -18.09 22.01
CA VAL A 6 -2.97 -16.89 21.18
C VAL A 6 -1.81 -16.79 20.19
N VAL A 7 -2.10 -16.93 18.90
CA VAL A 7 -1.15 -16.61 17.82
C VAL A 7 -1.33 -15.15 17.42
N ARG A 8 -0.25 -14.37 17.39
CA ARG A 8 -0.27 -12.99 16.88
C ARG A 8 0.51 -12.92 15.58
N SER A 9 -0.14 -12.46 14.51
CA SER A 9 0.52 -12.08 13.26
C SER A 9 0.71 -10.57 13.23
N ARG A 10 1.88 -10.10 12.79
CA ARG A 10 2.22 -8.68 12.62
C ARG A 10 2.80 -8.48 11.23
N PHE A 11 2.29 -7.48 10.54
CA PHE A 11 2.83 -7.00 9.28
C PHE A 11 3.95 -6.00 9.56
N VAL A 12 5.12 -6.20 8.94
CA VAL A 12 6.32 -5.38 9.14
C VAL A 12 6.72 -4.75 7.81
N ARG A 13 6.58 -3.42 7.72
CA ARG A 13 7.08 -2.66 6.57
C ARG A 13 8.59 -2.58 6.64
N ARG A 14 9.26 -2.89 5.53
CA ARG A 14 10.71 -2.92 5.41
C ARG A 14 11.17 -1.97 4.31
N GLU A 15 12.42 -1.54 4.42
CA GLU A 15 13.08 -0.74 3.42
C GLU A 15 13.21 -1.56 2.13
N ILE A 16 12.84 -1.00 0.96
CA ILE A 16 12.71 -1.74 -0.30
C ILE A 16 14.01 -2.40 -0.80
N ARG A 17 15.18 -1.80 -0.56
CA ARG A 17 16.50 -2.36 -0.92
C ARG A 17 16.94 -3.46 0.04
N SER A 18 16.36 -3.53 1.23
CA SER A 18 16.60 -4.61 2.20
C SER A 18 15.76 -5.87 1.95
N LEU A 19 14.78 -5.81 1.06
CA LEU A 19 13.93 -6.96 0.72
C LEU A 19 14.75 -8.03 0.00
N SER A 20 14.39 -9.30 0.25
CA SER A 20 14.88 -10.38 -0.60
C SER A 20 14.25 -10.27 -2.00
N ASP A 21 14.91 -10.80 -3.03
CA ASP A 21 14.33 -10.81 -4.38
C ASP A 21 12.94 -11.48 -4.40
N PRO A 22 12.70 -12.61 -3.70
CA PRO A 22 11.35 -13.18 -3.59
C PRO A 22 10.34 -12.24 -2.94
N ASP A 23 10.65 -11.59 -1.82
CA ASP A 23 9.71 -10.67 -1.15
C ASP A 23 9.37 -9.48 -2.05
N ARG A 24 10.39 -8.93 -2.72
CA ARG A 24 10.23 -7.80 -3.64
C ARG A 24 9.38 -8.17 -4.84
N ASN A 25 9.65 -9.31 -5.47
CA ASN A 25 8.88 -9.79 -6.63
C ASN A 25 7.44 -10.08 -6.21
N THR A 26 7.22 -10.76 -5.07
CA THR A 26 5.87 -11.06 -4.55
C THR A 26 5.04 -9.78 -4.35
N PHE A 27 5.65 -8.71 -3.83
CA PHE A 27 4.98 -7.41 -3.72
C PHE A 27 4.62 -6.81 -5.09
N PHE A 28 5.56 -6.81 -6.04
CA PHE A 28 5.32 -6.24 -7.37
C PHE A 28 4.35 -7.06 -8.21
N ASP A 29 4.36 -8.38 -8.10
CA ASP A 29 3.40 -9.27 -8.75
C ASP A 29 1.98 -9.00 -8.24
N ALA A 30 1.82 -8.84 -6.92
CA ALA A 30 0.53 -8.47 -6.33
C ALA A 30 0.08 -7.06 -6.77
N ALA A 31 1.01 -6.10 -6.85
CA ALA A 31 0.71 -4.78 -7.37
C ALA A 31 0.30 -4.83 -8.85
N GLU A 32 1.01 -5.59 -9.69
CA GLU A 32 0.69 -5.75 -11.12
C GLU A 32 -0.76 -6.21 -11.33
N VAL A 33 -1.26 -7.13 -10.50
CA VAL A 33 -2.67 -7.53 -10.50
C VAL A 33 -3.59 -6.33 -10.27
N LEU A 34 -3.36 -5.54 -9.21
CA LEU A 34 -4.19 -4.36 -8.90
C LEU A 34 -4.22 -3.34 -10.04
N PHE A 35 -3.10 -3.19 -10.76
CA PHE A 35 -2.97 -2.24 -11.87
C PHE A 35 -3.60 -2.73 -13.18
N ASN A 36 -3.73 -4.04 -13.38
CA ASN A 36 -4.22 -4.62 -14.64
C ASN A 36 -5.62 -5.26 -14.55
N THR A 37 -6.16 -5.43 -13.35
CA THR A 37 -7.48 -6.04 -13.13
C THR A 37 -8.56 -4.97 -12.88
N SER A 38 -9.68 -5.08 -13.60
CA SER A 38 -10.83 -4.19 -13.37
C SER A 38 -11.46 -4.42 -12.00
N CYS A 39 -12.20 -3.43 -11.48
CA CYS A 39 -12.82 -3.54 -10.15
C CYS A 39 -13.82 -4.70 -10.06
N ASP A 40 -14.68 -4.89 -11.06
CA ASP A 40 -15.70 -5.95 -11.05
C ASP A 40 -15.06 -7.34 -11.15
N GLU A 41 -14.07 -7.50 -12.04
CA GLU A 41 -13.32 -8.74 -12.19
C GLU A 41 -12.54 -9.08 -10.92
N GLY A 42 -11.84 -8.10 -10.36
CA GLY A 42 -11.03 -8.31 -9.16
C GLY A 42 -11.88 -8.63 -7.94
N LYS A 43 -13.07 -8.03 -7.79
CA LYS A 43 -14.02 -8.40 -6.74
C LYS A 43 -14.54 -9.83 -6.93
N ALA A 44 -14.77 -10.26 -8.16
CA ALA A 44 -15.18 -11.63 -8.44
C ALA A 44 -14.09 -12.67 -8.14
N ILE A 45 -12.81 -12.33 -8.30
CA ILE A 45 -11.67 -13.24 -8.11
C ILE A 45 -11.12 -13.20 -6.67
N TYR A 46 -10.87 -12.00 -6.13
CA TYR A 46 -10.17 -11.76 -4.87
C TYR A 46 -11.11 -11.37 -3.71
N GLY A 47 -12.41 -11.25 -4.00
CA GLY A 47 -13.46 -10.99 -3.02
C GLY A 47 -13.76 -9.50 -2.81
N ASP A 48 -14.79 -9.24 -2.00
CA ASP A 48 -15.42 -7.91 -1.87
C ASP A 48 -14.48 -6.80 -1.36
N PHE A 49 -13.37 -7.15 -0.73
CA PHE A 49 -12.37 -6.18 -0.24
C PHE A 49 -11.36 -5.76 -1.31
N PHE A 50 -11.38 -6.37 -2.50
CA PHE A 50 -10.54 -5.94 -3.61
C PHE A 50 -11.03 -4.61 -4.16
N GLU A 51 -10.09 -3.72 -4.52
CA GLU A 51 -10.35 -2.51 -5.28
C GLU A 51 -9.29 -2.37 -6.37
N CYS A 52 -9.71 -1.99 -7.58
CA CYS A 52 -8.78 -1.74 -8.68
C CYS A 52 -8.04 -0.42 -8.46
N ILE A 53 -6.87 -0.25 -9.11
CA ILE A 53 -6.01 0.92 -8.89
C ILE A 53 -6.73 2.26 -9.14
N ASP A 54 -7.66 2.31 -10.08
CA ASP A 54 -8.43 3.50 -10.45
C ASP A 54 -9.20 4.11 -9.26
N VAL A 55 -9.60 3.31 -8.27
CA VAL A 55 -10.28 3.78 -7.07
C VAL A 55 -9.36 4.71 -6.28
N PHE A 56 -8.10 4.31 -6.10
CA PHE A 56 -7.10 5.09 -5.37
C PHE A 56 -6.75 6.38 -6.12
N THR A 57 -6.50 6.28 -7.44
CA THR A 57 -6.17 7.44 -8.27
C THR A 57 -7.31 8.45 -8.30
N ARG A 58 -8.56 7.99 -8.45
CA ARG A 58 -9.74 8.85 -8.45
C ARG A 58 -9.95 9.51 -7.09
N LEU A 59 -9.86 8.75 -6.00
CA LEU A 59 -10.01 9.29 -4.65
C LEU A 59 -8.98 10.40 -4.40
N HIS A 60 -7.70 10.12 -4.67
CA HIS A 60 -6.64 11.09 -4.46
C HIS A 60 -6.85 12.34 -5.32
N ASN A 61 -7.14 12.18 -6.60
CA ASN A 61 -7.38 13.31 -7.51
C ASN A 61 -8.59 14.15 -7.08
N THR A 62 -9.69 13.53 -6.66
CA THR A 62 -10.89 14.25 -6.23
C THR A 62 -10.66 15.01 -4.92
N LEU A 63 -10.00 14.41 -3.94
CA LEU A 63 -9.82 15.02 -2.62
C LEU A 63 -8.70 16.06 -2.58
N ALA A 64 -7.63 15.85 -3.36
CA ALA A 64 -6.54 16.81 -3.51
C ALA A 64 -6.86 17.94 -4.49
N GLY A 65 -7.62 17.65 -5.54
CA GLY A 65 -7.93 18.59 -6.62
C GLY A 65 -9.16 19.47 -6.37
N ASP A 66 -9.73 19.43 -5.17
CA ASP A 66 -10.88 20.27 -4.83
C ASP A 66 -10.46 21.75 -4.82
N PRO A 67 -11.13 22.62 -5.60
CA PRO A 67 -10.71 24.02 -5.78
C PRO A 67 -10.97 24.91 -4.56
N TYR A 68 -11.73 24.43 -3.57
CA TYR A 68 -12.11 25.16 -2.37
C TYR A 68 -11.35 24.68 -1.14
N CYS A 69 -11.01 23.38 -1.07
CA CYS A 69 -10.27 22.81 0.05
C CYS A 69 -9.48 21.57 -0.38
N ASP A 70 -8.15 21.62 -0.39
CA ASP A 70 -7.35 20.40 -0.53
C ASP A 70 -7.47 19.57 0.76
N HIS A 71 -8.15 18.42 0.65
CA HIS A 71 -8.44 17.54 1.77
C HIS A 71 -7.30 16.55 2.06
N MET A 72 -6.28 16.48 1.20
CA MET A 72 -5.23 15.47 1.27
C MET A 72 -3.83 16.02 1.43
N HIS A 73 -3.51 17.23 0.96
CA HIS A 73 -2.18 17.83 1.09
C HIS A 73 -2.12 19.02 2.03
N ASP A 74 -3.21 19.77 2.20
CA ASP A 74 -3.21 20.94 3.06
C ASP A 74 -3.68 20.63 4.50
N GLY A 75 -3.01 21.29 5.45
CA GLY A 75 -3.39 21.28 6.87
C GLY A 75 -3.22 19.95 7.60
N TYR A 76 -4.06 19.74 8.62
CA TYR A 76 -3.95 18.59 9.53
C TYR A 76 -4.39 17.26 8.91
N GLY A 77 -5.06 17.30 7.75
CA GLY A 77 -5.54 16.12 7.05
C GLY A 77 -4.43 15.30 6.38
N PHE A 78 -3.30 15.93 6.04
CA PHE A 78 -2.25 15.33 5.21
C PHE A 78 -1.72 13.99 5.72
N LEU A 79 -1.20 13.97 6.95
CA LEU A 79 -0.54 12.77 7.50
C LEU A 79 -1.54 11.61 7.68
N ILE A 80 -2.74 11.93 8.15
CA ILE A 80 -3.76 10.92 8.45
C ILE A 80 -4.36 10.35 7.16
N SER A 81 -4.61 11.20 6.15
CA SER A 81 -5.15 10.76 4.87
C SER A 81 -4.19 9.83 4.12
N HIS A 82 -2.90 10.17 4.06
CA HIS A 82 -1.89 9.35 3.41
C HIS A 82 -1.62 8.05 4.16
N ALA A 83 -1.56 8.09 5.49
CA ALA A 83 -1.43 6.88 6.30
C ALA A 83 -2.62 5.93 6.09
N ALA A 84 -3.86 6.46 6.06
CA ALA A 84 -5.06 5.68 5.79
C ALA A 84 -5.06 5.10 4.37
N LEU A 85 -4.67 5.89 3.37
CA LEU A 85 -4.58 5.44 1.97
C LEU A 85 -3.56 4.30 1.83
N THR A 86 -2.39 4.40 2.47
CA THR A 86 -1.39 3.32 2.44
C THR A 86 -1.89 2.06 3.16
N LEU A 87 -2.56 2.19 4.30
CA LEU A 87 -3.15 1.04 5.00
C LEU A 87 -4.25 0.35 4.19
N TRP A 88 -5.07 1.13 3.49
CA TRP A 88 -6.09 0.58 2.61
C TRP A 88 -5.47 -0.10 1.40
N PHE A 89 -4.48 0.52 0.75
CA PHE A 89 -3.76 -0.08 -0.38
C PHE A 89 -3.08 -1.40 0.02
N GLU A 90 -2.40 -1.43 1.17
CA GLU A 90 -1.83 -2.66 1.74
C GLU A 90 -2.90 -3.74 1.95
N ARG A 91 -4.07 -3.36 2.48
CA ARG A 91 -5.18 -4.31 2.68
C ARG A 91 -5.71 -4.87 1.36
N VAL A 92 -5.77 -4.06 0.31
CA VAL A 92 -6.19 -4.52 -1.03
C VAL A 92 -5.14 -5.44 -1.64
N LEU A 93 -3.84 -5.12 -1.55
CA LEU A 93 -2.77 -6.03 -1.98
C LEU A 93 -2.88 -7.40 -1.28
N GLN A 94 -3.23 -7.41 0.01
CA GLN A 94 -3.43 -8.64 0.79
C GLN A 94 -4.67 -9.46 0.40
N THR A 95 -5.55 -8.94 -0.45
CA THR A 95 -6.61 -9.75 -1.08
C THR A 95 -6.06 -10.62 -2.21
N VAL A 96 -4.96 -10.19 -2.85
CA VAL A 96 -4.25 -10.93 -3.89
C VAL A 96 -3.20 -11.85 -3.27
N GLU A 97 -2.36 -11.31 -2.38
CA GLU A 97 -1.30 -12.06 -1.69
C GLU A 97 -1.26 -11.69 -0.19
N PRO A 98 -1.82 -12.53 0.70
CA PRO A 98 -1.97 -12.21 2.12
C PRO A 98 -0.66 -11.93 2.88
N SER A 99 0.49 -12.35 2.37
CA SER A 99 1.79 -12.17 3.03
C SER A 99 2.44 -10.81 2.79
N VAL A 100 2.00 -10.03 1.79
CA VAL A 100 2.66 -8.76 1.43
C VAL A 100 2.35 -7.63 2.41
N THR A 101 3.32 -6.71 2.49
CA THR A 101 3.23 -5.43 3.17
C THR A 101 3.83 -4.36 2.27
N VAL A 102 3.35 -3.11 2.37
CA VAL A 102 3.88 -2.01 1.57
C VAL A 102 5.31 -1.68 2.04
N PRO A 103 6.35 -1.81 1.20
CA PRO A 103 7.69 -1.40 1.57
C PRO A 103 7.78 0.13 1.61
N TYR A 104 8.79 0.63 2.32
CA TYR A 104 9.13 2.06 2.28
C TYR A 104 10.43 2.28 1.51
N TRP A 105 10.55 3.46 0.92
CA TRP A 105 11.79 3.92 0.33
C TRP A 105 12.37 5.04 1.19
N ASP A 106 13.47 4.73 1.87
CA ASP A 106 14.24 5.72 2.64
C ASP A 106 15.18 6.52 1.72
N TYR A 107 14.68 7.64 1.21
CA TYR A 107 15.44 8.50 0.29
C TYR A 107 16.68 9.15 0.93
N THR A 108 16.88 9.07 2.26
CA THR A 108 18.05 9.67 2.92
C THR A 108 19.35 8.94 2.58
N ILE A 109 19.27 7.65 2.25
CA ILE A 109 20.41 6.84 1.81
C ILE A 109 20.96 7.34 0.47
N GLU A 110 20.09 7.62 -0.51
CA GLU A 110 20.52 8.23 -1.78
C GLU A 110 20.96 9.68 -1.57
N GLY A 111 20.29 10.42 -0.67
CA GLY A 111 20.68 11.79 -0.32
C GLY A 111 22.11 11.89 0.22
N GLU A 112 22.55 10.92 1.03
CA GLU A 112 23.92 10.84 1.53
C GLU A 112 24.93 10.67 0.39
N GLN A 113 24.63 9.84 -0.61
CA GLN A 113 25.53 9.58 -1.74
C GLN A 113 25.79 10.82 -2.60
N VAL A 114 24.80 11.69 -2.78
CA VAL A 114 24.94 12.95 -3.54
C VAL A 114 25.85 13.94 -2.81
N ILE A 115 25.81 13.97 -1.47
CA ILE A 115 26.63 14.90 -0.67
C ILE A 115 28.11 14.47 -0.64
N GLN A 116 28.41 13.20 -0.93
CA GLN A 116 29.77 12.65 -0.95
C GLN A 116 30.47 12.71 -2.32
N ALA A 117 29.80 13.19 -3.37
CA ALA A 117 30.34 13.33 -4.74
C ALA A 117 30.81 14.77 -5.04
#